data_AF-A0A561EMP4-F1
#
_entry.id   AF-A0A561EMP4-F1
#
_cell.length_a   1.000
_cell.length_b   1.000
_cell.length_c   1.000
_cell.angle_alpha   90.00
_cell.angle_beta   90.00
_cell.angle_gamma   90.00
#
_symmetry.space_group_name_H-M   'P 1'
#
loop_
_entity.id
_entity.type
_entity.pdbx_description
1 polymer ?
#
loop_
_entity_poly.entity_id
_entity_poly.type
_entity_poly.pdbx_seq_one_letter_code
_entity_poly.pdbx_strand_id
1 'polypeptide(L)' 'MSTDKRYQIERLPPRERPGKTPIPGPWAIRDTATGKLVEQPDERGRAAVVLFSMDDSALAWISNNRYVTRGDSDRP' A
#
# COMPACT_ATOMS: atom_id res chain seq x y z
N MET A 1 5.30 21.85 11.02
CA MET A 1 4.94 20.43 11.29
C MET A 1 4.96 19.69 9.96
N SER A 2 6.03 18.94 9.69
CA SER A 2 6.09 18.15 8.45
C SER A 2 5.09 17.01 8.54
N THR A 3 4.15 16.98 7.61
CA THR A 3 3.25 15.86 7.39
C THR A 3 4.08 14.59 7.23
N ASP A 4 3.99 13.68 8.20
CA ASP A 4 4.54 12.32 8.09
C ASP A 4 4.00 11.67 6.81
N LYS A 5 4.75 11.75 5.72
CA LYS A 5 4.48 11.01 4.48
C LYS A 5 4.99 9.59 4.64
N ARG A 6 4.61 8.90 5.73
CA ARG A 6 5.08 7.55 6.07
C ARG A 6 4.79 6.54 4.96
N TYR A 7 3.69 6.76 4.23
CA TYR A 7 3.26 5.91 3.14
C TYR A 7 3.18 6.69 1.84
N GLN A 8 3.65 6.07 0.76
CA GLN A 8 3.56 6.58 -0.61
C GLN A 8 2.91 5.54 -1.51
N ILE A 9 2.00 5.98 -2.37
CA ILE A 9 1.39 5.12 -3.39
C ILE A 9 2.37 4.99 -4.57
N GLU A 10 2.60 3.76 -5.02
CA GLU A 10 3.47 3.43 -6.15
C GLU A 10 2.76 2.47 -7.09
N ARG A 11 2.87 2.70 -8.40
CA ARG A 11 2.37 1.75 -9.40
C ARG A 11 3.46 0.76 -9.75
N LEU A 12 3.21 -0.53 -9.52
CA LEU A 12 4.13 -1.59 -9.88
C LEU A 12 4.29 -1.69 -11.40
N PRO A 13 5.41 -2.23 -11.91
CA PRO A 13 5.61 -2.39 -13.35
C PRO A 13 4.51 -3.27 -13.95
N PRO A 14 4.07 -2.96 -15.19
CA PRO A 14 3.11 -3.80 -15.89
C PRO A 14 3.69 -5.19 -16.10
N ARG A 15 2.81 -6.20 -16.04
CA ARG A 15 3.21 -7.57 -16.38
C ARG A 15 3.09 -7.75 -17.88
N GLU A 16 4.22 -8.03 -18.52
CA GLU A 16 4.25 -8.41 -19.92
C GLU A 16 3.47 -9.70 -20.14
N ARG A 17 2.66 -9.72 -21.21
CA ARG A 17 2.04 -10.93 -21.71
C ARG A 17 2.43 -11.09 -23.19
N PRO A 18 3.11 -12.19 -23.58
CA PRO A 18 3.52 -12.37 -24.96
C PRO A 18 2.30 -12.41 -25.89
N GLY A 19 2.33 -11.57 -26.93
CA GLY A 19 1.28 -11.46 -27.94
C GLY A 19 -0.04 -10.83 -27.46
N LYS A 20 -0.07 -10.19 -26.27
CA LYS A 20 -1.26 -9.51 -25.73
C LYS A 20 -0.93 -8.15 -25.15
N THR A 21 -1.95 -7.31 -24.98
CA THR A 21 -1.83 -6.04 -24.27
C THR A 21 -1.25 -6.28 -22.87
N PRO A 22 -0.21 -5.52 -22.46
CA PRO A 22 0.34 -5.61 -21.11
C PRO A 22 -0.74 -5.39 -20.05
N ILE A 23 -0.72 -6.20 -18.99
CA ILE A 23 -1.62 -5.97 -17.86
C ILE A 23 -1.03 -4.82 -17.06
N PRO A 24 -1.77 -3.71 -16.86
CA PRO A 24 -1.29 -2.62 -16.05
C PRO A 24 -0.93 -3.12 -14.65
N GLY A 25 0.21 -2.68 -14.13
CA GLY A 25 0.65 -3.10 -12.81
C GLY A 25 -0.30 -2.57 -11.73
N PRO A 26 -0.52 -3.35 -10.66
CA PRO A 26 -1.34 -2.93 -9.54
C PRO A 26 -0.68 -1.77 -8.79
N TRP A 27 -1.49 -1.07 -8.01
CA TRP A 27 -1.02 -0.07 -7.06
C TRP A 27 -0.58 -0.76 -5.78
N ALA A 28 0.54 -0.32 -5.22
CA ALA A 28 1.09 -0.79 -3.97
C ALA A 28 1.42 0.42 -3.07
N ILE A 29 1.74 0.13 -1.82
CA ILE A 29 2.09 1.15 -0.83
C ILE A 29 3.53 0.92 -0.42
N ARG A 30 4.36 1.95 -0.56
CA ARG A 30 5.73 1.98 -0.06
C ARG A 30 5.76 2.68 1.29
N ASP A 31 6.35 2.02 2.28
CA ASP A 31 6.75 2.66 3.52
C ASP A 31 8.02 3.47 3.26
N THR A 32 7.93 4.79 3.39
CA THR A 32 9.02 5.72 3.07
C THR A 32 10.14 5.72 4.12
N ALA A 33 9.87 5.23 5.33
CA ALA A 33 10.90 5.14 6.37
C ALA A 33 11.75 3.88 6.24
N THR A 34 11.17 2.77 5.77
CA THR A 34 11.91 1.52 5.53
C THR A 34 12.34 1.37 4.08
N GLY A 35 11.75 2.14 3.17
CA GLY A 35 11.94 2.04 1.72
C GLY A 35 11.32 0.78 1.10
N LYS A 36 10.57 -0.03 1.87
CA LYS A 36 10.00 -1.31 1.41
C LYS A 36 8.51 -1.17 1.08
N LEU A 37 8.00 -2.08 0.26
CA LEU A 37 6.56 -2.21 0.07
C LEU A 37 5.92 -2.75 1.34
N VAL A 38 4.74 -2.24 1.67
CA VAL A 38 3.96 -2.71 2.81
C VAL A 38 3.48 -4.12 2.53
N GLU A 39 3.71 -5.01 3.50
CA GLU A 39 3.26 -6.39 3.48
C GLU A 39 2.21 -6.60 4.57
N GLN A 40 1.18 -7.38 4.25
CA GLN A 40 0.20 -7.87 5.21
C GLN A 40 0.09 -9.39 5.06
N PRO A 41 -0.24 -10.12 6.13
CA PRO A 41 -0.52 -11.55 6.02
C PRO A 41 -1.69 -11.77 5.06
N ASP A 42 -1.46 -12.62 4.05
CA ASP A 42 -2.50 -13.10 3.14
C ASP A 42 -3.50 -14.02 3.87
N GLU A 43 -4.52 -14.51 3.17
CA GLU A 43 -5.50 -15.48 3.71
C GLU A 43 -4.86 -16.77 4.24
N ARG A 44 -3.59 -17.02 3.90
CA ARG A 44 -2.79 -18.17 4.35
C ARG A 44 -1.76 -17.79 5.40
N GLY A 45 -1.81 -16.56 5.93
CA GLY A 45 -0.90 -16.05 6.95
C GLY A 45 0.51 -15.71 6.46
N ARG A 46 0.75 -15.68 5.15
CA ARG A 46 2.07 -15.36 4.58
C ARG A 46 2.17 -13.86 4.31
N ALA A 47 3.29 -13.25 4.65
CA ALA A 47 3.55 -11.86 4.31
C ALA A 47 3.48 -11.69 2.78
N ALA A 48 2.52 -10.89 2.32
CA ALA A 48 2.31 -10.56 0.92
C ALA A 48 2.17 -9.06 0.78
N VAL A 49 2.74 -8.50 -0.28
CA VAL A 49 2.61 -7.08 -0.59
C VAL A 49 1.13 -6.73 -0.74
N VAL A 50 0.70 -5.63 -0.12
CA VAL A 50 -0.66 -5.12 -0.27
C VAL A 50 -0.81 -4.50 -1.66
N LEU A 51 -1.74 -5.03 -2.45
CA LEU A 51 -1.99 -4.63 -3.84
C LEU A 51 -3.42 -4.13 -4.03
N PHE A 52 -3.57 -3.09 -4.83
CA PHE A 52 -4.84 -2.46 -5.16
C PHE A 52 -5.01 -2.32 -6.67
N SER A 53 -6.25 -2.48 -7.13
CA SER A 53 -6.60 -2.30 -8.54
C SER A 53 -6.71 -0.83 -8.95
N MET A 54 -6.94 0.07 -7.99
CA MET A 54 -7.17 1.50 -8.19
C MET A 54 -6.35 2.33 -7.20
N ASP A 55 -5.96 3.55 -7.62
CA ASP A 55 -5.22 4.51 -6.80
C ASP A 55 -6.05 4.91 -5.56
N ASP A 56 -7.34 5.21 -5.75
CA ASP A 56 -8.26 5.58 -4.66
C ASP A 56 -8.34 4.53 -3.55
N SER A 57 -8.23 3.24 -3.90
CA SER A 57 -8.23 2.15 -2.92
C SER A 57 -6.93 2.13 -2.10
N ALA A 58 -5.79 2.43 -2.72
CA ALA A 58 -4.52 2.57 -2.01
C ALA A 58 -4.54 3.81 -1.10
N LEU A 59 -5.13 4.92 -1.57
CA LEU A 59 -5.30 6.14 -0.78
C LEU A 59 -6.21 5.94 0.44
N ALA A 60 -7.32 5.20 0.25
CA ALA A 60 -8.22 4.84 1.35
C ALA A 60 -7.50 3.99 2.41
N TRP A 61 -6.65 3.04 1.99
CA TRP A 61 -5.84 2.25 2.93
C TRP A 61 -4.88 3.11 3.74
N ILE A 62 -4.16 4.05 3.10
CA ILE A 62 -3.24 4.96 3.80
C ILE A 62 -4.00 5.80 4.82
N SER A 63 -5.17 6.31 4.43
CA SER A 63 -6.03 7.09 5.30
C SER A 63 -6.43 6.28 6.53
N ASN A 64 -6.96 5.07 6.34
CA ASN A 64 -7.35 4.19 7.46
C ASN A 64 -6.17 3.86 8.39
N ASN A 65 -5.00 3.50 7.84
CA ASN A 65 -3.84 3.15 8.66
C ASN A 65 -3.30 4.36 9.43
N ARG A 66 -3.33 5.57 8.84
CA ARG A 66 -2.95 6.80 9.51
C ARG A 66 -3.83 7.11 10.72
N TYR A 67 -5.12 6.79 10.67
CA TYR A 67 -6.03 6.97 11.81
C TYR A 67 -5.87 5.87 12.87
N VAL A 68 -5.57 4.63 12.47
CA VAL A 68 -5.30 3.54 13.42
C VAL A 68 -4.00 3.78 14.21
N THR A 69 -2.93 4.29 13.58
CA THR A 69 -1.69 4.60 14.33
C THR A 69 -1.83 5.81 15.27
N ARG A 70 -2.88 6.63 15.10
CA ARG A 70 -3.14 7.81 15.94
C ARG A 70 -4.19 7.56 17.03
N GLY A 71 -4.83 6.39 17.02
CA GLY A 71 -5.91 6.03 17.95
C GLY A 71 -5.46 5.43 19.28
N ASP A 72 -4.16 5.19 19.49
CA ASP A 72 -3.63 4.56 20.72
C ASP A 72 -3.14 5.57 21.78
N SER A 73 -3.62 6.82 21.74
CA SER A 73 -3.26 7.84 22.74
C SER A 73 -4.41 8.78 23.03
N ASP A 74 -5.55 8.25 23.47
CA ASP A 74 -6.46 8.91 24.42
C ASP A 74 -7.57 7.92 24.80
N ARG A 75 -7.36 7.15 25.88
CA ARG A 75 -8.45 6.50 26.61
C ARG A 75 -8.53 7.20 27.98
N PRO A 76 -9.60 7.94 28.28
CA PRO A 76 -9.82 8.51 29.62
C PRO A 76 -10.05 7.42 30.68
#